data_AF-A0A848M1V9-F1
#
_entry.id   AF-A0A848M1V9-F1
#
_cell.length_a   1.000
_cell.length_b   1.000
_cell.length_c   1.000
_cell.angle_alpha   90.00
_cell.angle_beta   90.00
_cell.angle_gamma   90.00
#
_symmetry.space_group_name_H-M   'P 1'
#
loop_
_entity.id
_entity.type
_entity.pdbx_description
1 polymer ?
#
loop_
_entity_poly.entity_id
_entity_poly.type
_entity_poly.pdbx_seq_one_letter_code
_entity_poly.pdbx_strand_id
1 'polypeptide(L)'
;MSHKLKLFTIVLLIVLAGCSDDKNIFHVKGTIEKINLEDKQIYVDGFWLPVQDIDSFELGDVVAAEVKSRAPGDSYNPKHTIIHNINPTKPTGTPIK
;
A
#
# COMPACT_ATOMS: atom_id res chain seq x y z
N MET A 1 -6.05 35.66 -42.95
CA MET A 1 -4.84 34.89 -42.57
C MET A 1 -5.10 34.29 -41.19
N SER A 2 -6.08 33.38 -41.06
CA SER A 2 -6.77 33.23 -39.77
C SER A 2 -7.36 31.84 -39.52
N HIS A 3 -6.59 30.76 -39.69
CA HIS A 3 -7.05 29.43 -39.25
C HIS A 3 -6.00 28.58 -38.53
N LYS A 4 -4.72 28.96 -38.55
CA LYS A 4 -3.65 28.18 -37.88
C LYS A 4 -3.51 28.45 -36.37
N LEU A 5 -4.06 29.56 -35.87
CA LEU A 5 -3.87 29.98 -34.48
C LEU A 5 -4.80 29.26 -33.47
N LYS A 6 -5.90 28.64 -33.93
CA LYS A 6 -6.86 27.95 -33.03
C LYS A 6 -6.52 26.49 -32.72
N LEU A 7 -5.67 25.85 -33.52
CA LEU A 7 -5.37 24.42 -33.34
C LEU A 7 -4.33 24.16 -32.24
N PHE A 8 -3.39 25.11 -32.04
CA PHE A 8 -2.35 24.98 -31.02
C PHE A 8 -2.89 25.07 -29.58
N THR A 9 -4.01 25.77 -29.38
CA THR A 9 -4.59 25.95 -28.05
C THR A 9 -5.25 24.69 -27.50
N ILE A 10 -5.75 23.80 -28.38
CA ILE A 10 -6.44 22.57 -28.00
C ILE A 10 -5.44 21.49 -27.55
N VAL A 11 -4.24 21.45 -28.13
CA VAL A 11 -3.20 20.47 -27.77
C VAL A 11 -2.62 20.74 -26.37
N LEU A 12 -2.59 22.01 -25.93
CA LEU A 12 -2.06 22.38 -24.61
C LEU A 12 -2.97 21.95 -23.45
N LEU A 13 -4.28 21.80 -23.67
CA LEU A 13 -5.26 21.45 -22.64
C LEU A 13 -5.29 19.95 -22.28
N ILE A 14 -4.74 19.07 -23.13
CA ILE A 14 -4.79 17.62 -22.92
C ILE A 14 -3.73 17.14 -21.89
N VAL A 15 -2.72 17.96 -21.60
CA VAL A 15 -1.60 17.58 -20.71
C VAL A 15 -1.93 17.77 -19.21
N LEU A 16 -3.08 18.36 -18.88
CA LEU A 16 -3.50 18.63 -17.49
C LEU A 16 -4.51 17.60 -16.94
N ALA A 17 -4.76 16.50 -17.66
CA ALA A 17 -5.51 15.37 -17.12
C ALA A 17 -4.66 14.71 -16.02
N GLY A 18 -4.96 15.10 -14.77
CA GLY A 18 -4.12 14.88 -13.61
C GLY A 18 -3.72 13.42 -13.37
N CYS A 19 -2.47 13.23 -12.96
CA CYS A 19 -2.08 12.12 -12.12
C CYS A 19 -2.97 12.16 -10.87
N SER A 20 -4.02 11.35 -10.86
CA SER A 20 -4.81 11.10 -9.66
C SER A 20 -3.94 10.23 -8.76
N ASP A 21 -3.34 10.88 -7.75
CA ASP A 21 -2.33 10.36 -6.81
C ASP A 21 -2.91 9.41 -5.74
N ASP A 22 -4.19 9.06 -5.86
CA ASP A 22 -4.98 8.33 -4.85
C ASP A 22 -5.31 6.88 -5.23
N LYS A 23 -4.89 6.40 -6.41
CA LYS A 23 -5.45 5.17 -6.98
C LYS A 23 -4.97 3.85 -6.37
N ASN A 24 -4.06 3.87 -5.40
CA ASN A 24 -3.37 2.66 -4.94
C ASN A 24 -3.38 2.47 -3.43
N ILE A 25 -4.46 2.90 -2.77
CA ILE A 25 -4.72 2.53 -1.37
C ILE A 25 -5.59 1.28 -1.36
N PHE A 26 -5.14 0.24 -0.66
CA PHE A 26 -5.90 -0.99 -0.46
C PHE A 26 -5.72 -1.50 0.97
N HIS A 27 -6.65 -2.35 1.40
CA HIS A 27 -6.67 -2.90 2.75
C HIS A 27 -6.23 -4.35 2.70
N VAL A 28 -5.29 -4.72 3.56
CA VAL A 28 -4.83 -6.11 3.74
C VAL A 28 -5.24 -6.53 5.15
N LYS A 29 -6.01 -7.61 5.28
CA LYS A 29 -6.38 -8.17 6.57
C LYS A 29 -6.14 -9.67 6.55
N GLY A 30 -5.33 -10.14 7.48
CA GLY A 30 -5.01 -11.56 7.55
C GLY A 30 -4.11 -11.90 8.71
N THR A 31 -3.75 -13.17 8.78
CA THR A 31 -2.81 -13.70 9.75
C THR A 31 -1.37 -13.50 9.26
N ILE A 32 -0.44 -13.18 10.15
CA ILE A 32 0.99 -13.14 9.85
C ILE A 32 1.48 -14.57 9.68
N GLU A 33 1.87 -14.92 8.46
CA GLU A 33 2.35 -16.25 8.10
C GLU A 33 3.88 -16.35 8.14
N LYS A 34 4.59 -15.25 7.89
CA LYS A 34 6.06 -15.16 7.89
C LYS A 34 6.54 -13.80 8.37
N ILE A 35 7.74 -13.77 8.94
CA ILE A 35 8.42 -12.54 9.36
C ILE A 35 9.83 -12.54 8.76
N ASN A 36 10.20 -11.45 8.11
CA ASN A 36 11.55 -11.19 7.62
C ASN A 36 12.16 -10.06 8.46
N LEU A 37 13.08 -10.43 9.36
CA LEU A 37 13.74 -9.50 10.27
C LEU A 37 14.79 -8.62 9.56
N GLU A 38 15.43 -9.13 8.50
CA GLU A 38 16.47 -8.40 7.77
C GLU A 38 15.88 -7.19 7.03
N ASP A 39 14.77 -7.41 6.32
CA ASP A 39 14.09 -6.36 5.54
C ASP A 39 12.98 -5.64 6.34
N LYS A 40 12.73 -6.05 7.59
CA LYS A 40 11.63 -5.56 8.46
C LYS A 40 10.26 -5.67 7.79
N GLN A 41 9.88 -6.88 7.40
CA GLN A 41 8.62 -7.15 6.70
C GLN A 41 7.83 -8.30 7.34
N ILE A 42 6.51 -8.22 7.29
CA ILE A 42 5.59 -9.30 7.67
C ILE A 42 4.84 -9.78 6.44
N TYR A 43 4.58 -11.09 6.33
CA TYR A 43 3.81 -11.67 5.22
C TYR A 43 2.37 -11.92 5.64
N VAL A 44 1.42 -11.27 4.97
CA VAL A 44 -0.01 -11.29 5.29
C VAL A 44 -0.82 -11.37 4.01
N ASP A 45 -1.67 -12.38 3.90
CA ASP A 45 -2.64 -12.54 2.80
C ASP A 45 -2.03 -12.37 1.39
N GLY A 46 -0.85 -12.94 1.16
CA GLY A 46 -0.14 -12.85 -0.12
C GLY A 46 0.83 -11.68 -0.26
N PHE A 47 0.88 -10.73 0.68
CA PHE A 47 1.67 -9.51 0.59
C PHE A 47 2.77 -9.42 1.65
N TRP A 48 3.97 -9.01 1.24
CA TRP A 48 5.04 -8.59 2.16
C TRP A 48 4.86 -7.13 2.54
N LEU A 49 4.51 -6.88 3.78
CA LEU A 49 4.18 -5.57 4.33
C LEU A 49 5.38 -5.01 5.12
N PRO A 50 5.99 -3.88 4.70
CA PRO A 50 7.10 -3.27 5.44
C PRO A 50 6.63 -2.59 6.72
N VAL A 51 7.24 -2.90 7.86
CA VAL A 51 6.88 -2.33 9.18
C VAL A 51 8.08 -1.67 9.83
N GLN A 52 7.83 -0.65 10.66
CA GLN A 52 8.91 0.09 11.33
C GLN A 52 9.44 -0.64 12.58
N ASP A 53 8.52 -1.23 13.35
CA ASP A 53 8.79 -1.90 14.61
C ASP A 53 8.43 -3.39 14.51
N ILE A 54 9.33 -4.18 13.94
CA ILE A 54 9.11 -5.60 13.63
C ILE A 54 8.92 -6.45 14.89
N ASP A 55 9.49 -6.03 16.02
CA ASP A 55 9.47 -6.76 17.30
C ASP A 55 8.08 -6.72 17.96
N SER A 56 7.19 -5.84 17.51
CA SER A 56 5.80 -5.74 17.97
C SER A 56 4.86 -6.75 17.29
N PHE A 57 5.37 -7.62 16.40
CA PHE A 57 4.57 -8.57 15.62
C PHE A 57 5.04 -10.01 15.83
N GLU A 58 4.08 -10.93 16.00
CA GLU A 58 4.36 -12.35 16.15
C GLU A 58 3.67 -13.19 15.05
N LEU A 59 4.25 -14.36 14.76
CA LEU A 59 3.61 -15.32 13.85
C LEU A 59 2.26 -15.74 14.41
N GLY A 60 1.22 -15.75 13.56
CA GLY A 60 -0.14 -16.07 13.98
C GLY A 60 -0.98 -14.87 14.43
N ASP A 61 -0.38 -13.68 14.62
CA ASP A 61 -1.16 -12.46 14.88
C ASP A 61 -2.06 -12.13 13.68
N VAL A 62 -3.26 -11.63 13.96
CA VAL A 62 -4.14 -11.10 12.91
C VAL A 62 -3.94 -9.60 12.83
N VAL A 63 -3.63 -9.09 11.64
CA VAL A 63 -3.44 -7.66 11.40
C VAL A 63 -4.44 -7.15 10.37
N ALA A 64 -4.79 -5.87 10.49
CA ALA A 64 -5.45 -5.11 9.44
C ALA A 64 -4.58 -3.90 9.10
N ALA A 65 -4.16 -3.81 7.84
CA ALA A 65 -3.28 -2.77 7.33
C ALA A 65 -3.93 -1.99 6.19
N GLU A 66 -3.78 -0.66 6.24
CA GLU A 66 -4.04 0.21 5.10
C GLU A 66 -2.72 0.48 4.38
N VAL A 67 -2.67 0.11 3.10
CA VAL A 67 -1.44 0.01 2.32
C VAL A 67 -1.56 0.92 1.11
N LYS A 68 -0.61 1.85 0.95
CA LYS A 68 -0.46 2.67 -0.26
C LYS A 68 0.69 2.15 -1.10
N SER A 69 0.39 1.60 -2.28
CA SER A 69 1.42 1.29 -3.28
C SER A 69 1.79 2.54 -4.07
N ARG A 70 3.09 2.81 -4.17
CA ARG A 70 3.69 3.84 -5.04
C ARG A 70 4.43 3.21 -6.23
N ALA A 71 4.27 1.92 -6.46
CA ALA A 71 4.90 1.25 -7.59
C ALA A 71 4.36 1.80 -8.92
N PRO A 72 5.20 2.03 -9.94
CA PRO A 72 4.73 2.35 -11.28
C PRO A 72 4.06 1.11 -11.91
N GLY A 73 2.79 1.24 -12.31
CA GLY A 73 1.98 0.17 -12.89
C GLY A 73 1.19 -0.65 -11.84
N ASP A 74 0.59 -1.76 -12.28
CA ASP A 74 -0.34 -2.56 -11.47
C ASP A 74 0.33 -3.63 -10.60
N SER A 75 1.67 -3.69 -10.59
CA SER A 75 2.43 -4.70 -9.84
C SER A 75 2.76 -4.23 -8.42
N TYR A 76 2.47 -5.07 -7.42
CA TYR A 76 2.89 -4.83 -6.04
C TYR A 76 4.41 -4.86 -5.90
N ASN A 77 4.99 -3.84 -5.26
CA ASN A 77 6.39 -3.84 -4.86
C ASN A 77 6.52 -3.37 -3.40
N PRO A 78 6.97 -4.23 -2.47
CA PRO A 78 7.07 -3.89 -1.06
C PRO A 78 8.04 -2.73 -0.79
N LYS A 79 9.07 -2.55 -1.61
CA LYS A 79 10.02 -1.42 -1.48
C LYS A 79 9.41 -0.07 -1.85
N HIS A 80 8.32 -0.09 -2.63
CA HIS A 80 7.58 1.11 -3.03
C HIS A 80 6.23 1.20 -2.33
N THR A 81 6.09 0.54 -1.17
CA THR A 81 4.85 0.48 -0.42
C THR A 81 4.99 1.20 0.91
N ILE A 82 3.96 1.93 1.30
CA ILE A 82 3.87 2.60 2.60
C ILE A 82 2.65 2.08 3.33
N ILE A 83 2.84 1.67 4.58
CA ILE A 83 1.75 1.33 5.48
C ILE A 83 1.33 2.60 6.22
N HIS A 84 0.08 3.00 6.03
CA HIS A 84 -0.49 4.17 6.70
C HIS A 84 -0.99 3.83 8.11
N ASN A 85 -1.54 2.64 8.27
CA ASN A 85 -2.03 2.14 9.55
C ASN A 85 -1.88 0.62 9.59
N ILE A 86 -1.45 0.07 10.71
CA ILE A 86 -1.48 -1.37 10.98
C ILE A 86 -1.91 -1.59 12.42
N ASN A 87 -3.02 -2.31 12.60
CA ASN A 87 -3.52 -2.66 13.92
C ASN A 87 -3.41 -4.17 14.12
N PRO A 88 -2.62 -4.64 15.10
CA PRO A 88 -2.68 -6.02 15.55
C PRO A 88 -4.01 -6.25 16.26
N THR A 89 -4.92 -6.95 15.58
CA THR A 89 -6.08 -7.57 16.19
C THR A 89 -5.61 -8.85 16.88
N LYS A 90 -5.07 -8.73 18.10
CA LYS A 90 -4.85 -9.91 18.95
C LYS A 90 -6.18 -10.67 19.04
N PRO A 91 -6.21 -12.00 18.78
CA PRO A 91 -7.41 -12.77 19.11
C PRO A 91 -7.65 -12.54 20.59
N THR A 92 -8.85 -12.09 20.94
CA THR A 92 -9.29 -11.86 22.31
C THR A 92 -9.47 -13.22 22.99
N GLY A 93 -8.36 -13.95 23.18
CA GLY A 93 -8.27 -15.15 23.98
C GLY A 93 -8.09 -14.72 25.42
N THR A 94 -9.21 -14.58 26.14
CA THR A 94 -9.21 -14.57 27.60
C THR A 94 -8.33 -15.73 28.10
N PRO A 95 -7.38 -15.51 29.02
CA PRO A 95 -6.68 -16.63 29.64
C PRO A 95 -7.74 -17.42 30.41
N ILE A 96 -7.99 -18.65 29.97
CA ILE A 96 -8.78 -19.60 30.73
C ILE A 96 -7.94 -19.93 31.95
N LYS A 97 -8.37 -19.40 33.10
CA LYS A 97 -7.75 -19.59 34.41
C LYS A 97 -7.88 -21.04 34.87
#